data_AF-A0A1Z1WH47-F1
#
_entry.id   AF-A0A1Z1WH47-F1
#
_cell.length_a   1.000
_cell.length_b   1.000
_cell.length_c   1.000
_cell.angle_alpha   90.00
_cell.angle_beta   90.00
_cell.angle_gamma   90.00
#
_symmetry.space_group_name_H-M   'P 1'
#
loop_
_entity.id
_entity.type
_entity.pdbx_description
1 polymer ?
#
loop_
_entity_poly.entity_id
_entity_poly.type
_entity_poly.pdbx_seq_one_letter_code
_entity_poly.pdbx_strand_id
1 'polypeptide(L)'
;MTPAEAAELLAHCAAFDHRTIGESDARAWARALHDVPLDDDTRDAVAEHYAHTDKWITVAQVRDMRARIRTGRIDAAHPVYDGNPDETGEQFITRRQAQIIAAAEGNLPARTITQAIGTGPSSDLLALTSAVGHRVDGPAEAAPYVAEETRTEIRTTLPGNRAALVELAVACPNERCRADIRHLCKNSHGTQLRNVHGRRRDAYAVECATCPECDAPPRQPCNAAEPHPARIRAARADRALVERAEAEHNRLARLMSTPPQPRTPRVRHTSGGTRR
;
A
#
# COMPACT_ATOMS: atom_id res chain seq x y z
N MET A 1 15.93 -3.57 31.74
CA MET A 1 15.46 -2.67 32.82
C MET A 1 15.50 -3.34 34.18
N THR A 2 15.59 -2.54 35.24
CA THR A 2 15.50 -2.94 36.66
C THR A 2 14.03 -3.10 37.11
N PRO A 3 13.75 -3.76 38.25
CA PRO A 3 12.39 -3.82 38.82
C PRO A 3 11.76 -2.46 39.10
N ALA A 4 12.56 -1.46 39.50
CA ALA A 4 12.06 -0.11 39.74
C ALA A 4 11.61 0.58 38.43
N GLU A 5 12.43 0.48 37.39
CA GLU A 5 12.09 0.98 36.04
C GLU A 5 10.86 0.26 35.46
N ALA A 6 10.76 -1.07 35.66
CA ALA A 6 9.59 -1.83 35.21
C ALA A 6 8.32 -1.42 35.96
N ALA A 7 8.41 -1.08 37.25
CA ALA A 7 7.29 -0.56 38.03
C ALA A 7 6.85 0.82 37.50
N GLU A 8 7.79 1.69 37.14
CA GLU A 8 7.50 2.99 36.52
C GLU A 8 6.78 2.82 35.16
N LEU A 9 7.28 1.92 34.31
CA LEU A 9 6.63 1.61 33.03
C LEU A 9 5.22 1.05 33.23
N LEU A 10 5.03 0.14 34.18
CA LEU A 10 3.73 -0.40 34.52
C LEU A 10 2.78 0.67 35.05
N ALA A 11 3.27 1.62 35.85
CA ALA A 11 2.49 2.76 36.32
C ALA A 11 2.02 3.63 35.15
N HIS A 12 2.87 3.82 34.14
CA HIS A 12 2.48 4.47 32.90
C HIS A 12 1.37 3.70 32.17
N CYS A 13 1.46 2.37 32.06
CA CYS A 13 0.39 1.54 31.48
C CYS A 13 -0.92 1.64 32.27
N ALA A 14 -0.86 1.62 33.61
CA ALA A 14 -2.04 1.69 34.48
C ALA A 14 -2.79 3.02 34.40
N ALA A 15 -2.12 4.10 33.98
CA ALA A 15 -2.78 5.37 33.69
C ALA A 15 -3.78 5.25 32.52
N PHE A 16 -3.58 4.29 31.61
CA PHE A 16 -4.48 4.06 30.47
C PHE A 16 -5.53 2.98 30.72
N ASP A 17 -5.17 1.87 31.38
CA ASP A 17 -6.06 0.71 31.49
C ASP A 17 -6.53 0.36 32.90
N HIS A 18 -6.20 1.21 33.88
CA HIS A 18 -6.60 1.07 35.28
C HIS A 18 -6.22 -0.26 35.93
N ARG A 19 -5.16 -0.94 35.45
CA ARG A 19 -4.65 -2.15 36.10
C ARG A 19 -4.06 -1.83 37.48
N THR A 20 -4.26 -2.73 38.44
CA THR A 20 -3.52 -2.72 39.70
C THR A 20 -2.16 -3.38 39.49
N ILE A 21 -1.09 -2.74 39.98
CA ILE A 21 0.29 -3.22 39.80
C ILE A 21 0.83 -3.69 41.15
N GLY A 22 1.33 -4.92 41.19
CA GLY A 22 2.04 -5.46 42.35
C GLY A 22 3.56 -5.53 42.13
N GLU A 23 4.30 -5.74 43.23
CA GLU A 23 5.75 -5.97 43.19
C GLU A 23 6.12 -7.20 42.33
N SER A 24 5.29 -8.24 42.36
CA SER A 24 5.46 -9.43 41.53
C SER A 24 5.42 -9.10 40.03
N ASP A 25 4.55 -8.18 39.62
CA ASP A 25 4.39 -7.78 38.22
C ASP A 25 5.63 -7.01 37.75
N ALA A 26 6.10 -6.07 38.57
CA ALA A 26 7.33 -5.32 38.29
C ALA A 26 8.56 -6.23 38.16
N ARG A 27 8.71 -7.22 39.05
CA ARG A 27 9.80 -8.21 38.98
C ARG A 27 9.67 -9.08 37.72
N ALA A 28 8.46 -9.53 37.38
CA ALA A 28 8.21 -10.32 36.19
C ALA A 28 8.54 -9.53 34.90
N TRP A 29 8.09 -8.27 34.83
CA TRP A 29 8.36 -7.37 33.70
C TRP A 29 9.84 -7.03 33.59
N ALA A 30 10.54 -6.75 34.69
CA ALA A 30 11.98 -6.49 34.67
C ALA A 30 12.78 -7.69 34.17
N ARG A 31 12.41 -8.92 34.58
CA ARG A 31 13.05 -10.13 34.05
C ARG A 31 12.75 -10.29 32.56
N ALA A 32 11.51 -10.05 32.19
CA ALA A 32 11.07 -10.18 30.82
C ALA A 32 11.77 -9.14 29.93
N LEU A 33 11.93 -7.88 30.35
CA LEU A 33 12.53 -6.74 29.63
C LEU A 33 13.97 -6.42 30.09
N HIS A 34 14.74 -7.41 30.53
CA HIS A 34 16.06 -7.20 31.12
C HIS A 34 17.03 -6.41 30.22
N ASP A 35 16.91 -6.56 28.90
CA ASP A 35 17.72 -5.94 27.84
C ASP A 35 17.15 -4.61 27.28
N VAL A 36 15.94 -4.22 27.69
CA VAL A 36 15.28 -2.99 27.23
C VAL A 36 15.44 -1.90 28.30
N PRO A 37 16.02 -0.73 27.99
CA PRO A 37 16.11 0.40 28.93
C PRO A 37 14.75 1.11 29.08
N LEU A 38 14.55 1.88 30.15
CA LEU A 38 13.38 2.78 30.28
C LEU A 38 13.67 4.16 29.67
N ASP A 39 13.77 4.18 28.35
CA ASP A 39 13.95 5.39 27.55
C ASP A 39 12.63 5.93 26.99
N ASP A 40 12.70 7.08 26.31
CA ASP A 40 11.52 7.69 25.69
C ASP A 40 10.88 6.77 24.66
N ASP A 41 11.68 6.02 23.89
CA ASP A 41 11.16 5.01 22.93
C ASP A 41 10.26 3.96 23.61
N THR A 42 10.58 3.58 24.85
CA THR A 42 9.80 2.62 25.62
C THR A 42 8.49 3.22 26.10
N ARG A 43 8.49 4.51 26.48
CA ARG A 43 7.27 5.24 26.87
C ARG A 43 6.39 5.50 25.64
N ASP A 44 6.99 5.92 24.53
CA ASP A 44 6.33 6.14 23.24
C ASP A 44 5.69 4.86 22.71
N ALA A 45 6.32 3.70 22.90
CA ALA A 45 5.72 2.40 22.56
C ALA A 45 4.41 2.15 23.32
N VAL A 46 4.32 2.52 24.60
CA VAL A 46 3.08 2.40 25.38
C VAL A 46 2.03 3.39 24.88
N ALA A 47 2.42 4.65 24.64
CA ALA A 47 1.51 5.67 24.12
C ALA A 47 0.96 5.30 22.72
N GLU A 48 1.81 4.82 21.81
CA GLU A 48 1.41 4.36 20.47
C GLU A 48 0.42 3.21 20.54
N HIS A 49 0.60 2.26 21.47
CA HIS A 49 -0.33 1.14 21.68
C HIS A 49 -1.72 1.66 22.05
N TYR A 50 -1.82 2.45 23.11
CA TYR A 50 -3.11 2.93 23.60
C TYR A 50 -3.77 3.99 22.70
N ALA A 51 -3.02 4.61 21.78
CA ALA A 51 -3.59 5.46 20.74
C ALA A 51 -4.43 4.67 19.70
N HIS A 52 -4.18 3.37 19.52
CA HIS A 52 -4.79 2.55 18.47
C HIS A 52 -5.65 1.40 19.00
N THR A 53 -5.52 1.03 20.28
CA THR A 53 -6.26 -0.09 20.89
C THR A 53 -6.56 0.18 22.35
N ASP A 54 -7.68 -0.38 22.81
CA ASP A 54 -8.13 -0.39 24.21
C ASP A 54 -7.62 -1.61 25.01
N LYS A 55 -7.11 -2.63 24.32
CA LYS A 55 -6.55 -3.84 24.92
C LYS A 55 -5.33 -3.57 25.78
N TRP A 56 -5.15 -4.37 26.82
CA TRP A 56 -3.96 -4.33 27.67
C TRP A 56 -2.68 -4.62 26.89
N ILE A 57 -1.67 -3.78 27.08
CA ILE A 57 -0.34 -4.00 26.49
C ILE A 57 0.40 -5.14 27.21
N THR A 58 1.08 -5.96 26.42
CA THR A 58 1.95 -7.05 26.85
C THR A 58 3.43 -6.68 26.69
N VAL A 59 4.31 -7.40 27.39
CA VAL A 59 5.75 -7.20 27.29
C VAL A 59 6.28 -7.37 25.85
N ALA A 60 5.74 -8.33 25.10
CA ALA A 60 6.13 -8.56 23.71
C ALA A 60 5.78 -7.35 22.83
N GLN A 61 4.61 -6.75 23.03
CA GLN A 61 4.19 -5.58 22.27
C GLN A 61 5.08 -4.36 22.54
N VAL A 62 5.49 -4.14 23.81
CA VAL A 62 6.45 -3.06 24.14
C VAL A 62 7.74 -3.21 23.35
N ARG A 63 8.30 -4.44 23.29
CA ARG A 63 9.51 -4.72 22.50
C ARG A 63 9.32 -4.46 21.02
N ASP A 64 8.25 -5.01 20.45
CA ASP A 64 7.98 -4.93 19.02
C ASP A 64 7.77 -3.48 18.59
N MET A 65 7.04 -2.69 19.38
CA MET A 65 6.77 -1.28 19.10
C MET A 65 8.01 -0.43 19.28
N ARG A 66 8.78 -0.60 20.37
CA ARG A 66 10.06 0.10 20.55
C ARG A 66 11.03 -0.21 19.41
N ALA A 67 11.14 -1.47 19.01
CA ALA A 67 11.95 -1.88 17.87
C ALA A 67 11.47 -1.21 16.57
N ARG A 68 10.16 -1.12 16.35
CA ARG A 68 9.58 -0.43 15.19
C ARG A 68 9.93 1.05 15.16
N ILE A 69 9.82 1.77 16.28
CA ILE A 69 10.17 3.19 16.37
C ILE A 69 11.65 3.40 16.00
N ARG A 70 12.53 2.56 16.53
CA ARG A 70 13.98 2.61 16.24
C ARG A 70 14.31 2.26 14.79
N THR A 71 13.69 1.21 14.25
CA THR A 71 13.82 0.84 12.83
C THR A 71 13.32 1.96 11.94
N GLY A 72 12.20 2.61 12.28
CA GLY A 72 11.68 3.76 11.53
C GLY A 72 12.69 4.92 11.47
N ARG A 73 13.42 5.20 12.56
CA ARG A 73 14.51 6.19 12.55
C ARG A 73 15.70 5.75 11.72
N ILE A 74 16.11 4.48 11.79
CA ILE A 74 17.18 3.93 10.93
C ILE A 74 16.80 4.05 9.45
N ASP A 75 15.57 3.68 9.12
CA ASP A 75 15.03 3.76 7.77
C ASP A 75 14.97 5.20 7.30
N ALA A 76 14.52 6.15 8.12
CA ALA A 76 14.48 7.56 7.76
C ALA A 76 15.87 8.21 7.60
N ALA A 77 16.88 7.75 8.36
CA ALA A 77 18.23 8.31 8.30
C ALA A 77 19.07 7.76 7.14
N HIS A 78 18.71 6.59 6.58
CA HIS A 78 19.49 5.87 5.57
C HIS A 78 21.00 5.95 5.82
N PRO A 79 21.52 5.35 6.91
CA PRO A 79 22.94 5.44 7.24
C PRO A 79 23.78 4.77 6.15
N VAL A 80 24.59 5.56 5.45
CA VAL A 80 25.57 5.11 4.46
C VAL A 80 26.95 5.28 5.10
N TYR A 81 27.77 4.24 5.03
CA TYR A 81 29.12 4.23 5.57
C TYR A 81 30.10 4.11 4.42
N ASP A 82 30.85 5.17 4.15
CA ASP A 82 31.77 5.24 3.01
C ASP A 82 33.07 4.46 3.27
N GLY A 83 33.36 4.13 4.53
CA GLY A 83 34.54 3.38 4.93
C GLY A 83 35.83 4.20 4.89
N ASN A 84 36.88 3.61 5.46
CA ASN A 84 38.25 4.08 5.28
C ASN A 84 39.06 2.94 4.62
N PRO A 85 39.75 3.17 3.49
CA PRO A 85 40.49 2.13 2.80
C PRO A 85 41.55 1.43 3.66
N ASP A 86 42.06 2.10 4.70
CA ASP A 86 43.08 1.55 5.60
C ASP A 86 42.49 0.89 6.87
N GLU A 87 41.16 0.82 7.01
CA GLU A 87 40.54 0.22 8.19
C GLU A 87 40.54 -1.30 8.16
N THR A 88 40.68 -1.91 9.34
CA THR A 88 40.52 -3.36 9.48
C THR A 88 39.04 -3.74 9.45
N GLY A 89 38.74 -5.02 9.15
CA GLY A 89 37.36 -5.52 9.17
C GLY A 89 36.67 -5.36 10.53
N GLU A 90 37.40 -5.49 11.64
CA GLU A 90 36.85 -5.27 12.98
C GLU A 90 36.49 -3.79 13.19
N GLN A 91 37.36 -2.87 12.78
CA GLN A 91 37.11 -1.43 12.86
C GLN A 91 35.88 -1.03 12.02
N PHE A 92 35.75 -1.60 10.82
CA PHE A 92 34.58 -1.42 9.97
C PHE A 92 33.29 -1.85 10.70
N ILE A 93 33.25 -3.03 11.30
CA ILE A 93 32.06 -3.55 12.00
C ILE A 93 31.71 -2.64 13.17
N THR A 94 32.68 -2.27 14.01
CA THR A 94 32.45 -1.40 15.17
C THR A 94 31.89 -0.04 14.75
N ARG A 95 32.48 0.60 13.73
CA ARG A 95 32.02 1.90 13.24
C ARG A 95 30.64 1.81 12.59
N ARG A 96 30.40 0.75 11.82
CA ARG A 96 29.09 0.51 11.20
C ARG A 96 28.00 0.31 12.26
N GLN A 97 28.29 -0.46 13.31
CA GLN A 97 27.38 -0.64 14.44
C GLN A 97 27.12 0.69 15.16
N ALA A 98 28.17 1.47 15.46
CA ALA A 98 28.02 2.78 16.07
C ALA A 98 27.15 3.73 15.24
N GLN A 99 27.27 3.72 13.91
CA GLN A 99 26.42 4.51 13.03
C GLN A 99 24.95 4.09 13.07
N ILE A 100 24.66 2.78 13.11
CA ILE A 100 23.29 2.26 13.22
C ILE A 100 22.69 2.63 14.59
N ILE A 101 23.48 2.54 15.67
CA ILE A 101 23.07 2.96 17.00
C ILE A 101 22.74 4.45 17.01
N ALA A 102 23.60 5.30 16.43
CA ALA A 102 23.36 6.73 16.32
C ALA A 102 22.08 7.06 15.53
N ALA A 103 21.83 6.36 14.41
CA ALA A 103 20.56 6.47 13.69
C ALA A 103 19.37 6.08 14.56
N ALA A 104 19.45 4.94 15.25
CA ALA A 104 18.39 4.43 16.10
C ALA A 104 18.09 5.33 17.31
N GLU A 105 19.08 6.08 17.78
CA GLU A 105 18.96 7.10 18.83
C GLU A 105 18.43 8.45 18.30
N GLY A 106 18.33 8.63 16.99
CA GLY A 106 17.91 9.89 16.37
C GLY A 106 19.01 10.94 16.25
N ASN A 107 20.28 10.55 16.44
CA ASN A 107 21.44 11.43 16.29
C ASN A 107 21.84 11.67 14.82
N LEU A 108 21.20 10.98 13.87
CA LEU A 108 21.38 11.20 12.43
C LEU A 108 20.13 11.85 11.83
N PRO A 109 20.27 12.87 10.97
CA PRO A 109 19.13 13.53 10.35
C PRO A 109 18.43 12.59 9.36
N ALA A 110 17.12 12.74 9.24
CA ALA A 110 16.35 12.10 8.18
C ALA A 110 16.80 12.65 6.81
N ARG A 111 16.94 11.76 5.84
CA ARG A 111 17.36 12.11 4.46
C ARG A 111 16.80 11.09 3.48
N THR A 112 16.78 11.41 2.20
CA THR A 112 16.39 10.45 1.15
C THR A 112 17.56 9.52 0.80
N ILE A 113 17.27 8.35 0.22
CA ILE A 113 18.30 7.41 -0.27
C ILE A 113 19.28 8.12 -1.22
N THR A 114 18.74 8.95 -2.12
CA THR A 114 19.52 9.71 -3.11
C THR A 114 20.46 10.73 -2.46
N GLN A 115 20.01 11.43 -1.41
CA GLN A 115 20.87 12.31 -0.61
C GLN A 115 21.93 11.50 0.15
N ALA A 116 21.58 10.31 0.66
CA ALA A 116 22.48 9.48 1.45
C ALA A 116 23.63 8.89 0.63
N ILE A 117 23.39 8.53 -0.64
CA ILE A 117 24.40 7.95 -1.56
C ILE A 117 25.16 9.06 -2.32
N GLY A 118 24.75 10.33 -2.19
CA GLY A 118 25.37 11.43 -2.93
C GLY A 118 25.11 11.40 -4.44
N THR A 119 24.10 10.65 -4.88
CA THR A 119 23.68 10.55 -6.29
C THR A 119 22.60 11.57 -6.65
N GLY A 120 22.24 12.45 -5.71
CA GLY A 120 21.29 13.53 -5.93
C GLY A 120 21.88 14.74 -6.65
N PRO A 121 21.03 15.52 -7.34
CA PRO A 121 21.45 16.83 -7.82
C PRO A 121 21.96 17.67 -6.63
N SER A 122 23.11 18.33 -6.80
CA SER A 122 23.68 19.17 -5.74
C SER A 122 22.71 20.27 -5.31
N SER A 123 22.88 20.82 -4.10
CA SER A 123 22.13 21.98 -3.62
C SER A 123 22.14 23.13 -4.62
N ASP A 124 23.27 23.31 -5.30
CA ASP A 124 23.48 24.35 -6.30
C ASP A 124 22.65 24.06 -7.55
N LEU A 125 22.54 22.79 -7.96
CA LEU A 125 21.71 22.36 -9.08
C LEU A 125 20.22 22.52 -8.74
N LEU A 126 19.80 22.21 -7.51
CA LEU A 126 18.44 22.45 -7.03
C LEU A 126 18.09 23.95 -6.94
N ALA A 127 19.04 24.79 -6.55
CA ALA A 127 18.90 26.25 -6.57
C ALA A 127 18.79 26.79 -8.00
N LEU A 128 19.54 26.21 -8.95
CA LEU A 128 19.45 26.55 -10.37
C LEU A 128 18.13 26.10 -11.00
N THR A 129 17.61 24.91 -10.69
CA THR A 129 16.32 24.44 -11.24
C THR A 129 15.15 25.27 -10.73
N SER A 130 15.17 25.66 -9.45
CA SER A 130 14.18 26.59 -8.90
C SER A 130 14.27 27.99 -9.52
N ALA A 131 15.47 28.47 -9.87
CA ALA A 131 15.66 29.71 -10.62
C ALA A 131 15.16 29.65 -12.08
N VAL A 132 15.15 28.45 -12.70
CA VAL A 132 14.60 28.21 -14.05
C VAL A 132 13.08 27.95 -14.03
N GLY A 133 12.44 28.00 -12.86
CA GLY A 133 10.99 27.83 -12.72
C GLY A 133 10.51 26.38 -12.65
N HIS A 134 11.43 25.41 -12.56
CA HIS A 134 11.08 24.01 -12.28
C HIS A 134 11.13 23.75 -10.76
N ARG A 135 9.96 23.61 -10.13
CA ARG A 135 9.86 23.14 -8.74
C ARG A 135 10.03 21.62 -8.70
N VAL A 136 11.08 21.17 -8.02
CA VAL A 136 11.31 19.74 -7.72
C VAL A 136 10.40 19.25 -6.58
N ASP A 137 9.95 20.16 -5.70
CA ASP A 137 9.13 19.83 -4.51
C ASP A 137 7.63 20.20 -4.64
N GLY A 138 7.19 20.62 -5.83
CA GLY A 138 5.75 20.71 -6.12
C GLY A 138 5.16 19.31 -6.30
N PRO A 139 3.81 19.10 -6.21
CA PRO A 139 3.24 17.89 -6.79
C PRO A 139 3.71 17.90 -8.23
N ALA A 140 4.64 16.98 -8.55
CA ALA A 140 5.22 16.89 -9.87
C ALA A 140 4.03 16.97 -10.81
N GLU A 141 3.94 18.05 -11.58
CA GLU A 141 3.02 18.06 -12.70
C GLU A 141 3.59 16.92 -13.53
N ALA A 142 2.96 15.76 -13.39
CA ALA A 142 3.39 14.51 -13.95
C ALA A 142 3.08 14.60 -15.43
N ALA A 143 3.77 15.51 -16.12
CA ALA A 143 4.03 15.41 -17.53
C ALA A 143 4.57 14.00 -17.69
N PRO A 144 3.76 13.11 -18.25
CA PRO A 144 4.14 11.73 -18.40
C PRO A 144 5.47 11.64 -19.13
N TYR A 145 6.41 10.83 -18.64
CA TYR A 145 7.58 10.43 -19.44
C TYR A 145 7.19 9.79 -20.79
N VAL A 146 5.90 9.43 -20.95
CA VAL A 146 5.33 8.71 -22.07
C VAL A 146 4.13 9.47 -22.60
N ALA A 147 4.16 9.87 -23.88
CA ALA A 147 3.05 10.57 -24.53
C ALA A 147 1.70 9.84 -24.34
N GLU A 148 0.59 10.59 -24.29
CA GLU A 148 -0.76 10.03 -24.04
C GLU A 148 -1.16 9.00 -25.11
N GLU A 149 -0.67 9.17 -26.34
CA GLU A 149 -0.81 8.21 -27.45
C GLU A 149 -0.17 6.86 -27.10
N THR A 150 1.09 6.85 -26.68
CA THR A 150 1.83 5.64 -26.29
C THR A 150 1.22 4.97 -25.07
N ARG A 151 0.67 5.72 -24.11
CA ARG A 151 -0.10 5.12 -22.99
C ARG A 151 -1.37 4.44 -23.45
N THR A 152 -2.08 5.06 -24.39
CA THR A 152 -3.31 4.50 -24.94
C THR A 152 -2.99 3.18 -25.63
N GLU A 153 -1.89 3.13 -26.39
CA GLU A 153 -1.38 1.91 -27.02
C GLU A 153 -0.99 0.83 -26.00
N ILE A 154 -0.21 1.17 -24.96
CA ILE A 154 0.14 0.23 -23.86
C ILE A 154 -1.13 -0.29 -23.15
N ARG A 155 -2.11 0.58 -22.94
CA ARG A 155 -3.39 0.23 -22.33
C ARG A 155 -4.18 -0.75 -23.21
N THR A 156 -4.16 -0.58 -24.54
CA THR A 156 -4.82 -1.50 -25.47
C THR A 156 -4.11 -2.84 -25.65
N THR A 157 -2.81 -2.93 -25.35
CA THR A 157 -1.98 -4.12 -25.58
C THR A 157 -1.75 -4.98 -24.33
N LEU A 158 -2.04 -4.45 -23.13
CA LEU A 158 -1.88 -5.19 -21.87
C LEU A 158 -2.91 -6.33 -21.73
N PRO A 159 -2.48 -7.60 -21.64
CA PRO A 159 -3.39 -8.72 -21.45
C PRO A 159 -4.02 -8.68 -20.05
N GLY A 160 -5.34 -8.84 -19.99
CA GLY A 160 -6.11 -8.95 -18.76
C GLY A 160 -6.58 -7.62 -18.18
N ASN A 161 -7.55 -6.98 -18.85
CA ASN A 161 -8.65 -6.12 -18.35
C ASN A 161 -8.42 -5.06 -17.24
N ARG A 162 -7.19 -4.85 -16.75
CA ARG A 162 -6.87 -3.81 -15.76
C ARG A 162 -6.87 -2.43 -16.40
N ALA A 163 -6.45 -2.38 -17.65
CA ALA A 163 -6.42 -1.22 -18.53
C ALA A 163 -7.83 -0.69 -18.90
N ALA A 164 -8.84 -1.57 -18.92
CA ALA A 164 -10.20 -1.24 -19.36
C ALA A 164 -11.10 -0.66 -18.24
N LEU A 165 -10.67 -0.78 -16.98
CA LEU A 165 -11.46 -0.29 -15.83
C LEU A 165 -11.23 1.21 -15.63
N VAL A 166 -11.93 2.02 -16.41
CA VAL A 166 -11.92 3.49 -16.31
C VAL A 166 -12.28 3.98 -14.90
N GLU A 167 -13.03 3.18 -14.14
CA GLU A 167 -13.47 3.50 -12.78
C GLU A 167 -12.32 3.49 -11.75
N LEU A 168 -11.12 3.06 -12.15
CA LEU A 168 -9.91 3.18 -11.34
C LEU A 168 -9.39 4.63 -11.26
N ALA A 169 -9.92 5.56 -12.06
CA ALA A 169 -9.58 6.98 -12.01
C ALA A 169 -10.05 7.70 -10.72
N VAL A 170 -10.99 7.12 -9.98
CA VAL A 170 -11.48 7.64 -8.69
C VAL A 170 -11.18 6.66 -7.57
N ALA A 171 -11.04 7.12 -6.32
CA ALA A 171 -10.88 6.23 -5.17
C ALA A 171 -12.18 5.46 -4.88
N CYS A 172 -12.09 4.29 -4.22
CA CYS A 172 -13.26 3.51 -3.88
C CYS A 172 -13.96 4.06 -2.62
N PRO A 173 -15.19 4.62 -2.70
CA PRO A 173 -15.88 5.20 -1.54
C PRO A 173 -16.49 4.15 -0.60
N ASN A 174 -16.39 2.86 -0.93
CA ASN A 174 -16.79 1.79 -0.01
C ASN A 174 -15.87 1.78 1.22
N GLU A 175 -16.43 2.08 2.39
CA GLU A 175 -15.74 2.20 3.68
C GLU A 175 -14.89 0.98 4.05
N ARG A 176 -15.30 -0.22 3.64
CA ARG A 176 -14.54 -1.46 3.92
C ARG A 176 -13.39 -1.69 2.94
N CYS A 177 -13.46 -1.10 1.74
CA CYS A 177 -12.48 -1.31 0.69
C CYS A 177 -11.42 -0.21 0.67
N ARG A 178 -11.86 1.06 0.61
CA ARG A 178 -11.01 2.27 0.52
C ARG A 178 -9.83 2.16 -0.46
N ALA A 179 -9.96 1.33 -1.51
CA ALA A 179 -8.90 1.13 -2.49
C ALA A 179 -8.65 2.41 -3.28
N ASP A 180 -7.41 2.87 -3.26
CA ASP A 180 -6.95 4.13 -3.83
C ASP A 180 -7.05 4.17 -5.38
N ILE A 181 -6.84 5.35 -5.96
CA ILE A 181 -6.79 5.60 -7.41
C ILE A 181 -5.77 4.63 -8.04
N ARG A 182 -6.10 4.05 -9.21
CA ARG A 182 -5.31 3.01 -9.91
C ARG A 182 -5.13 1.67 -9.18
N HIS A 183 -5.73 1.46 -8.00
CA HIS A 183 -5.73 0.17 -7.31
C HIS A 183 -7.05 -0.57 -7.45
N LEU A 184 -7.00 -1.89 -7.69
CA LEU A 184 -8.18 -2.75 -7.73
C LEU A 184 -8.90 -2.76 -6.37
N CYS A 185 -10.23 -2.84 -6.43
CA CYS A 185 -11.04 -3.05 -5.24
C CYS A 185 -10.68 -4.38 -4.55
N LYS A 186 -10.77 -4.41 -3.22
CA LYS A 186 -10.55 -5.61 -2.40
C LYS A 186 -11.86 -6.04 -1.74
N ASN A 187 -12.08 -7.35 -1.61
CA ASN A 187 -13.19 -7.87 -0.82
C ASN A 187 -12.95 -7.67 0.70
N SER A 188 -13.91 -8.08 1.53
CA SER A 188 -13.79 -8.01 3.00
C SER A 188 -12.62 -8.82 3.58
N HIS A 189 -12.07 -9.75 2.81
CA HIS A 189 -10.92 -10.58 3.19
C HIS A 189 -9.59 -10.05 2.61
N GLY A 190 -9.59 -8.86 2.00
CA GLY A 190 -8.38 -8.24 1.43
C GLY A 190 -7.94 -8.78 0.05
N THR A 191 -8.64 -9.77 -0.51
CA THR A 191 -8.35 -10.31 -1.84
C THR A 191 -8.77 -9.32 -2.93
N GLN A 192 -7.92 -9.12 -3.93
CA GLN A 192 -8.23 -8.25 -5.07
C GLN A 192 -9.37 -8.84 -5.91
N LEU A 193 -10.36 -7.99 -6.20
CA LEU A 193 -11.45 -8.31 -7.09
C LEU A 193 -11.03 -8.13 -8.55
N ARG A 194 -11.58 -8.95 -9.43
CA ARG A 194 -11.46 -8.75 -10.89
C ARG A 194 -12.23 -7.54 -11.41
N ASN A 195 -13.23 -7.08 -10.64
CA ASN A 195 -14.10 -5.95 -10.96
C ASN A 195 -14.12 -4.93 -9.81
N VAL A 196 -14.46 -3.68 -10.11
CA VAL A 196 -14.64 -2.63 -9.11
C VAL A 196 -16.00 -2.73 -8.39
N HIS A 197 -16.08 -2.23 -7.16
CA HIS A 197 -17.36 -2.13 -6.43
C HIS A 197 -18.37 -1.23 -7.17
N GLY A 198 -19.67 -1.51 -6.99
CA GLY A 198 -20.76 -0.67 -7.51
C GLY A 198 -20.60 0.80 -7.12
N ARG A 199 -20.35 1.08 -5.83
CA ARG A 199 -20.16 2.44 -5.33
C ARG A 199 -19.00 3.20 -5.99
N ARG A 200 -17.91 2.51 -6.38
CA ARG A 200 -16.80 3.14 -7.13
C ARG A 200 -17.20 3.50 -8.56
N ARG A 201 -18.02 2.66 -9.20
CA ARG A 201 -18.59 2.96 -10.53
C ARG A 201 -19.52 4.16 -10.47
N ASP A 202 -20.36 4.22 -9.45
CA ASP A 202 -21.29 5.34 -9.27
C ASP A 202 -20.52 6.65 -8.99
N ALA A 203 -19.46 6.60 -8.17
CA ALA A 203 -18.55 7.73 -7.96
C ALA A 203 -17.85 8.18 -9.26
N TYR A 204 -17.33 7.24 -10.05
CA TYR A 204 -16.73 7.55 -11.34
C TYR A 204 -17.71 8.25 -12.28
N ALA A 205 -18.96 7.76 -12.34
CA ALA A 205 -20.00 8.38 -13.16
C ALA A 205 -20.19 9.85 -12.75
N VAL A 206 -20.27 10.14 -11.46
CA VAL A 206 -20.46 11.52 -10.94
C VAL A 206 -19.22 12.40 -11.17
N GLU A 207 -18.03 11.88 -10.89
CA GLU A 207 -16.79 12.65 -10.90
C GLU A 207 -16.19 12.86 -12.29
N CYS A 208 -16.44 11.95 -13.23
CA CYS A 208 -15.73 11.90 -14.51
C CYS A 208 -16.62 11.90 -15.75
N ALA A 209 -17.92 11.59 -15.66
CA ALA A 209 -18.79 11.50 -16.83
C ALA A 209 -19.74 12.70 -16.98
N THR A 210 -19.89 13.19 -18.22
CA THR A 210 -20.93 14.15 -18.58
C THR A 210 -22.31 13.46 -18.54
N CYS A 211 -23.33 14.14 -18.02
CA CYS A 211 -24.69 13.60 -17.98
C CYS A 211 -25.33 13.73 -19.38
N PRO A 212 -25.79 12.63 -20.02
CA PRO A 212 -26.38 12.72 -21.36
C PRO A 212 -27.79 13.31 -21.40
N GLU A 213 -28.47 13.45 -20.26
CA GLU A 213 -29.84 13.98 -20.20
C GLU A 213 -29.88 15.49 -19.95
N CYS A 214 -28.84 16.08 -19.36
CA CYS A 214 -28.81 17.51 -19.02
C CYS A 214 -27.47 18.20 -19.32
N ASP A 215 -26.56 17.51 -19.99
CA ASP A 215 -25.21 17.98 -20.34
C ASP A 215 -24.36 18.51 -19.18
N ALA A 216 -24.75 18.20 -17.94
CA ALA A 216 -24.00 18.59 -16.76
C ALA A 216 -22.58 18.01 -16.85
N PRO A 217 -21.52 18.85 -16.74
CA PRO A 217 -20.14 18.40 -16.86
C PRO A 217 -19.72 17.58 -15.62
N PRO A 218 -18.57 16.89 -15.68
CA PRO A 218 -18.03 16.13 -14.55
C PRO A 218 -17.96 16.97 -13.27
N ARG A 219 -18.27 16.36 -12.12
CA ARG A 219 -18.29 17.00 -10.77
C ARG A 219 -19.34 18.09 -10.57
N GLN A 220 -20.16 18.42 -11.56
CA GLN A 220 -21.30 19.31 -11.36
C GLN A 220 -22.56 18.50 -11.03
N PRO A 221 -23.38 18.98 -10.07
CA PRO A 221 -24.67 18.38 -9.79
C PRO A 221 -25.55 18.52 -11.04
N CYS A 222 -26.31 17.48 -11.34
CA CYS A 222 -27.36 17.60 -12.33
C CYS A 222 -28.49 18.48 -11.77
N ASN A 223 -29.20 19.20 -12.63
CA ASN A 223 -30.30 20.09 -12.23
C ASN A 223 -31.56 19.34 -11.74
N ALA A 224 -31.56 18.01 -11.68
CA ALA A 224 -32.63 17.19 -11.11
C ALA A 224 -32.17 16.53 -9.81
N ALA A 225 -33.13 16.14 -8.96
CA ALA A 225 -32.88 15.58 -7.63
C ALA A 225 -31.95 14.34 -7.65
N GLU A 226 -31.06 14.28 -6.65
CA GLU A 226 -29.98 13.30 -6.46
C GLU A 226 -30.44 11.83 -6.52
N PRO A 227 -29.54 10.88 -6.90
CA PRO A 227 -28.46 10.94 -7.89
C PRO A 227 -28.96 10.52 -9.28
N HIS A 228 -28.56 11.23 -10.35
CA HIS A 228 -29.10 11.02 -11.71
C HIS A 228 -28.86 9.58 -12.21
N PRO A 229 -29.91 8.74 -12.30
CA PRO A 229 -29.76 7.35 -12.77
C PRO A 229 -29.25 7.30 -14.21
N ALA A 230 -29.46 8.36 -14.98
CA ALA A 230 -29.02 8.52 -16.36
C ALA A 230 -27.50 8.46 -16.56
N ARG A 231 -26.75 9.19 -15.74
CA ARG A 231 -25.28 9.25 -15.81
C ARG A 231 -24.68 7.89 -15.46
N ILE A 232 -25.25 7.22 -14.46
CA ILE A 232 -24.91 5.85 -14.08
C ILE A 232 -25.31 4.85 -15.17
N ARG A 233 -26.50 5.00 -15.79
CA ARG A 233 -26.97 4.16 -16.90
C ARG A 233 -26.07 4.30 -18.13
N ALA A 234 -25.65 5.51 -18.48
CA ALA A 234 -24.79 5.78 -19.62
C ALA A 234 -23.41 5.16 -19.43
N ALA A 235 -22.77 5.39 -18.27
CA ALA A 235 -21.50 4.75 -17.94
C ALA A 235 -21.60 3.21 -17.94
N ARG A 236 -22.74 2.64 -17.54
CA ARG A 236 -22.99 1.19 -17.62
C ARG A 236 -23.26 0.70 -19.05
N ALA A 237 -23.92 1.50 -19.89
CA ALA A 237 -24.20 1.16 -21.28
C ALA A 237 -22.90 1.14 -22.11
N ASP A 238 -22.03 2.13 -21.93
CA ASP A 238 -20.71 2.16 -22.56
C ASP A 238 -19.89 0.93 -22.20
N ARG A 239 -19.91 0.53 -20.92
CA ARG A 239 -19.28 -0.70 -20.46
C ARG A 239 -19.91 -1.95 -21.09
N ALA A 240 -21.24 -2.02 -21.18
CA ALA A 240 -21.91 -3.16 -21.80
C ALA A 240 -21.58 -3.30 -23.30
N LEU A 241 -21.35 -2.20 -24.00
CA LEU A 241 -20.87 -2.21 -25.38
C LEU A 241 -19.44 -2.75 -25.47
N VAL A 242 -18.55 -2.32 -24.58
CA VAL A 242 -17.17 -2.85 -24.47
C VAL A 242 -17.18 -4.36 -24.16
N GLU A 243 -17.98 -4.80 -23.18
CA GLU A 243 -18.10 -6.21 -22.80
C GLU A 243 -18.65 -7.08 -23.94
N ARG A 244 -19.58 -6.56 -24.76
CA ARG A 244 -20.09 -7.26 -25.97
C ARG A 244 -19.03 -7.37 -27.05
N ALA A 245 -18.31 -6.29 -27.34
CA ALA A 245 -17.22 -6.30 -28.30
C ALA A 245 -16.11 -7.28 -27.89
N GLU A 246 -15.82 -7.36 -26.58
CA GLU A 246 -14.86 -8.32 -26.01
C GLU A 246 -15.37 -9.77 -26.15
N ALA A 247 -16.64 -10.03 -25.86
CA ALA A 247 -17.23 -11.35 -26.02
C ALA A 247 -17.18 -11.82 -27.49
N GLU A 248 -17.41 -10.91 -28.44
CA GLU A 248 -17.29 -11.17 -29.87
C GLU A 248 -15.84 -11.42 -30.29
N HIS A 249 -14.90 -10.58 -29.84
CA HIS A 249 -13.47 -10.79 -30.10
C HIS A 249 -12.98 -12.14 -29.57
N ASN A 250 -13.33 -12.49 -28.32
CA ASN A 250 -12.98 -13.78 -27.73
C ASN A 250 -13.62 -14.96 -28.47
N ARG A 251 -14.85 -14.80 -28.96
CA ARG A 251 -15.52 -15.80 -29.81
C ARG A 251 -14.75 -15.99 -31.11
N LEU A 252 -14.36 -14.90 -31.79
CA LEU A 252 -13.57 -14.94 -33.02
C LEU A 252 -12.19 -15.57 -32.78
N ALA A 253 -11.49 -15.17 -31.72
CA ALA A 253 -10.21 -15.74 -31.34
C ALA A 253 -10.31 -17.26 -31.11
N ARG A 254 -11.35 -17.74 -30.40
CA ARG A 254 -11.58 -19.19 -30.24
C ARG A 254 -11.86 -19.90 -31.56
N LEU A 255 -12.60 -19.27 -32.47
CA LEU A 255 -12.89 -19.82 -33.80
C LEU A 255 -11.61 -19.91 -34.66
N MET A 256 -10.71 -18.95 -34.54
CA MET A 256 -9.43 -18.94 -35.26
C MET A 256 -8.36 -19.84 -34.64
N SER A 257 -8.41 -20.10 -33.33
CA SER A 257 -7.40 -20.89 -32.62
C SER A 257 -7.75 -22.37 -32.42
N THR A 258 -8.94 -22.83 -32.83
CA THR A 258 -9.34 -24.25 -32.66
C THR A 258 -9.60 -24.93 -34.01
N PRO A 259 -8.65 -25.67 -34.60
CA PRO A 259 -9.00 -26.60 -35.68
C PRO A 259 -9.94 -27.68 -35.11
N PRO A 260 -10.98 -28.12 -35.85
CA PRO A 260 -11.90 -29.13 -35.35
C PRO A 260 -11.13 -30.41 -35.04
N GLN A 261 -11.11 -30.81 -33.76
CA GLN A 261 -10.55 -32.09 -33.35
C GLN A 261 -11.27 -33.20 -34.12
N PRO A 262 -10.55 -34.09 -34.82
CA PRO A 262 -11.17 -35.19 -35.53
C PRO A 262 -11.94 -36.04 -34.52
N ARG A 263 -13.25 -36.25 -34.77
CA ARG A 263 -14.09 -37.11 -33.94
C ARG A 263 -13.51 -38.52 -33.98
N THR A 264 -12.84 -38.94 -32.92
CA THR A 264 -12.44 -40.34 -32.76
C THR A 264 -13.70 -41.18 -32.55
N PRO A 265 -13.96 -42.19 -33.40
CA PRO A 265 -15.12 -43.06 -33.23
C PRO A 265 -14.96 -43.80 -31.90
N ARG A 266 -15.92 -43.61 -31.00
CA ARG A 266 -15.99 -44.36 -29.73
C ARG A 266 -16.09 -45.84 -30.05
N VAL A 267 -15.01 -46.58 -29.80
CA VAL A 267 -15.00 -48.04 -29.79
C VAL A 267 -15.91 -48.50 -28.65
N ARG A 268 -17.06 -49.08 -29.00
CA ARG A 268 -17.95 -49.76 -28.05
C ARG A 268 -17.25 -51.04 -27.59
N HIS A 269 -16.67 -51.00 -26.39
CA HIS A 269 -16.25 -52.23 -25.72
C HIS A 269 -17.49 -52.95 -25.18
N THR A 270 -17.87 -54.04 -25.84
CA THR A 270 -18.80 -55.03 -25.31
C THR A 270 -18.05 -55.88 -24.27
N SER A 271 -18.27 -55.61 -22.99
CA SER A 271 -17.81 -56.46 -21.89
C SER A 271 -18.66 -57.73 -21.87
N GLY A 272 -18.13 -58.81 -22.46
CA GLY A 272 -18.64 -60.16 -22.32
C GLY A 272 -18.44 -60.64 -20.88
N GLY A 273 -19.53 -61.09 -20.27
CA GLY A 273 -19.49 -61.72 -18.96
C GLY A 273 -18.90 -63.12 -19.02
N THR A 274 -18.40 -63.61 -17.88
CA THR A 274 -18.35 -65.04 -17.62
C THR A 274 -18.46 -65.26 -16.12
N ARG A 275 -19.56 -65.92 -15.72
CA ARG A 275 -19.74 -66.49 -14.38
C ARG A 275 -18.95 -67.79 -14.30
N ARG A 276 -18.32 -68.05 -13.17
CA ARG A 276 -18.37 -69.32 -12.43
C ARG A 276 -17.97 -69.06 -10.99
#